data_AF-A0A4Y2JE11-F1
#
_entry.id   AF-A0A4Y2JE11-F1
#
_cell.length_a   1.000
_cell.length_b   1.000
_cell.length_c   1.000
_cell.angle_alpha   90.00
_cell.angle_beta   90.00
_cell.angle_gamma   90.00
#
_symmetry.space_group_name_H-M   'P 1'
#
loop_
_entity.id
_entity.type
_entity.pdbx_description
1 polymer ?
#
loop_
_entity_poly.entity_id
_entity_poly.type
_entity_poly.pdbx_seq_one_letter_code
_entity_poly.pdbx_strand_id
1 'polypeptide(L)'
;MEIAPKVQYLHSSNEIIFNEATCPETSQEQFLANERNKVRFIDLLKKFLQKANVTVKQAVEDADVLIVETAVSVKSQYDNISVVGEGIDLLVLLTGLAPMKENLYSRKCGKWTTPDVLYSTTSFKYKFSRMILFIHAFSGCDTSSAQFGHGKTKFCFLEKKTDTWKKYKYFSTLKLPLTKWLRQAKLF
;
A
#
# COMPACT_ATOMS: atom_id res chain seq x y z
N MET A 1 36.95 -23.88 17.89
CA MET A 1 35.53 -24.02 18.28
C MET A 1 34.73 -23.39 17.14
N GLU A 2 34.35 -24.21 16.17
CA GLU A 2 33.71 -23.76 14.94
C GLU A 2 32.21 -23.67 15.20
N ILE A 3 31.64 -22.46 15.11
CA ILE A 3 30.19 -22.27 15.23
C ILE A 3 29.61 -22.64 13.87
N ALA A 4 29.10 -23.87 13.75
CA ALA A 4 28.33 -24.26 12.58
C ALA A 4 27.12 -23.30 12.42
N PRO A 5 26.84 -22.83 11.20
CA PRO A 5 25.64 -22.02 10.97
C PRO A 5 24.42 -22.88 11.28
N LYS A 6 23.61 -22.40 12.23
CA LYS A 6 22.29 -22.96 12.52
C LYS A 6 21.40 -22.66 11.31
N VAL A 7 21.44 -23.54 10.31
CA VAL A 7 20.45 -23.54 9.23
C VAL A 7 19.11 -23.83 9.90
N GLN A 8 18.34 -22.78 10.19
CA GLN A 8 16.93 -22.92 10.50
C GLN A 8 16.26 -23.43 9.23
N TYR A 9 16.08 -24.75 9.13
CA TYR A 9 15.09 -25.30 8.23
C TYR A 9 13.74 -24.68 8.65
N LEU A 10 13.25 -23.73 7.85
CA LEU A 10 11.86 -23.31 7.89
C LEU A 10 11.03 -24.58 7.83
N HIS A 11 10.33 -24.91 8.91
CA HIS A 11 9.26 -25.90 8.85
C HIS A 11 8.32 -25.42 7.75
N SER A 12 8.40 -26.04 6.56
CA SER A 12 7.48 -25.74 5.48
C SER A 12 6.10 -26.10 6.00
N SER A 13 5.22 -25.11 6.14
CA SER A 13 3.83 -25.39 6.48
C SER A 13 3.23 -26.34 5.44
N ASN A 14 2.32 -27.21 5.88
CA ASN A 14 1.75 -28.24 5.01
C ASN A 14 0.98 -27.61 3.84
N GLU A 15 1.10 -28.20 2.66
CA GLU A 15 0.16 -27.90 1.57
C GLU A 15 -1.21 -28.46 1.98
N ILE A 16 -2.24 -27.62 1.88
CA ILE A 16 -3.61 -27.94 2.26
C ILE A 16 -4.46 -27.95 0.99
N ILE A 17 -5.21 -29.02 0.78
CA ILE A 17 -6.20 -29.12 -0.30
C ILE A 17 -7.55 -28.70 0.28
N PHE A 18 -8.14 -27.64 -0.27
CA PHE A 18 -9.40 -27.07 0.22
C PHE A 18 -10.26 -26.55 -0.94
N ASN A 19 -11.53 -26.34 -0.66
CA ASN A 19 -12.54 -25.78 -1.56
C ASN A 19 -13.51 -24.86 -0.77
N GLU A 20 -14.58 -24.39 -1.43
CA GLU A 20 -15.58 -23.47 -0.84
C GLU A 20 -16.27 -24.01 0.43
N ALA A 21 -16.31 -25.34 0.62
CA ALA A 21 -16.98 -25.99 1.74
C ALA A 21 -16.00 -26.43 2.86
N THR A 22 -14.70 -26.18 2.69
CA THR A 22 -13.69 -26.64 3.65
C THR A 22 -13.64 -25.73 4.87
N CYS A 23 -13.79 -26.30 6.06
CA CYS A 23 -13.58 -25.57 7.31
C CYS A 23 -12.08 -25.39 7.59
N PRO A 24 -11.62 -24.20 8.01
CA PRO A 24 -10.21 -23.99 8.33
C PRO A 24 -9.82 -24.73 9.61
N GLU A 25 -8.90 -25.69 9.49
CA GLU A 25 -8.37 -26.49 10.62
C GLU A 25 -7.02 -25.99 11.14
N THR A 26 -6.39 -25.05 10.43
CA THR A 26 -5.07 -24.49 10.75
C THR A 26 -5.17 -23.00 11.06
N SER A 27 -4.16 -22.44 11.72
CA SER A 27 -4.10 -20.99 11.93
C SER A 27 -3.86 -20.25 10.61
N GLN A 28 -4.26 -18.99 10.55
CA GLN A 28 -4.03 -18.15 9.36
C GLN A 28 -2.54 -18.05 9.04
N GLU A 29 -1.68 -17.90 10.06
CA GLU A 29 -0.23 -17.76 9.90
C GLU A 29 0.38 -19.02 9.30
N GLN A 30 -0.04 -20.20 9.77
CA GLN A 30 0.41 -21.47 9.24
C GLN A 30 -0.07 -21.64 7.80
N PHE A 31 -1.34 -21.37 7.52
CA PHE A 31 -1.90 -21.47 6.17
C PHE A 31 -1.15 -20.57 5.19
N LEU A 32 -0.98 -19.29 5.54
CA LEU A 32 -0.31 -18.27 4.74
C LEU A 32 1.22 -18.38 4.77
N ALA A 33 1.82 -19.31 5.52
CA ALA A 33 3.25 -19.56 5.42
C ALA A 33 3.62 -20.41 4.18
N ASN A 34 2.65 -21.09 3.57
CA ASN A 34 2.86 -21.92 2.39
C ASN A 34 2.40 -21.20 1.11
N GLU A 35 3.33 -21.03 0.15
CA GLU A 35 3.04 -20.34 -1.13
C GLU A 35 1.97 -21.02 -1.99
N ARG A 36 1.92 -22.36 -2.00
CA ARG A 36 0.88 -23.09 -2.75
C ARG A 36 -0.51 -22.85 -2.16
N ASN A 37 -0.61 -22.77 -0.84
CA ASN A 37 -1.86 -22.43 -0.16
C ASN A 37 -2.32 -21.01 -0.53
N LYS A 38 -1.40 -20.03 -0.53
CA LYS A 38 -1.71 -18.66 -0.98
C LYS A 38 -2.22 -18.62 -2.42
N VAL A 39 -1.53 -19.29 -3.34
CA VAL A 39 -1.90 -19.31 -4.76
C VAL A 39 -3.29 -19.94 -4.95
N ARG A 40 -3.54 -21.10 -4.32
CA ARG A 40 -4.86 -21.75 -4.35
C ARG A 40 -5.95 -20.87 -3.76
N PHE A 41 -5.65 -20.16 -2.66
CA PHE A 41 -6.60 -19.29 -1.99
C PHE A 41 -6.96 -18.09 -2.86
N ILE A 42 -5.98 -17.46 -3.50
CA ILE A 42 -6.20 -16.36 -4.45
C ILE A 42 -7.05 -16.82 -5.63
N ASP A 43 -6.78 -18.01 -6.20
CA ASP A 43 -7.58 -18.56 -7.31
C ASP A 43 -9.02 -18.86 -6.89
N LEU A 44 -9.22 -19.44 -5.70
CA LEU A 44 -10.54 -19.69 -5.14
C LEU A 44 -11.32 -18.38 -4.93
N LEU A 45 -10.70 -17.38 -4.29
CA LEU A 45 -11.30 -16.07 -4.03
C LEU A 45 -11.64 -15.34 -5.33
N LYS A 46 -10.74 -15.39 -6.32
CA LYS A 46 -10.96 -14.82 -7.66
C LYS A 46 -12.21 -15.43 -8.31
N LYS A 47 -12.32 -16.75 -8.33
CA LYS A 47 -13.49 -17.46 -8.89
C LYS A 47 -14.77 -17.10 -8.17
N PHE A 48 -14.73 -17.04 -6.83
CA PHE A 48 -15.87 -16.65 -6.01
C PHE A 48 -16.36 -15.23 -6.35
N LEU A 49 -15.46 -14.25 -6.41
CA LEU A 49 -15.79 -12.86 -6.76
C LEU A 49 -16.31 -12.73 -8.19
N GLN A 50 -15.70 -13.43 -9.15
CA GLN A 50 -16.14 -13.44 -10.54
C GLN A 50 -17.55 -14.04 -10.68
N LYS A 51 -17.87 -15.11 -9.93
CA LYS A 51 -19.20 -15.70 -9.87
C LYS A 51 -20.24 -14.74 -9.29
N ALA A 52 -19.82 -13.84 -8.40
CA ALA A 52 -20.64 -12.75 -7.89
C ALA A 52 -20.68 -11.52 -8.83
N ASN A 53 -20.23 -11.65 -10.08
CA ASN A 53 -20.18 -10.59 -11.09
C ASN A 53 -19.28 -9.39 -10.69
N VAL A 54 -18.28 -9.64 -9.84
CA VAL A 54 -17.26 -8.65 -9.48
C VAL A 54 -16.07 -8.79 -10.42
N THR A 55 -15.61 -7.67 -10.98
CA THR A 55 -14.39 -7.65 -11.81
C THR A 55 -13.16 -7.79 -10.91
N VAL A 56 -12.31 -8.78 -11.19
CA VAL A 56 -11.09 -9.05 -10.42
C VAL A 56 -9.85 -8.72 -11.25
N LYS A 57 -8.91 -7.96 -10.66
CA LYS A 57 -7.55 -7.78 -11.16
C LYS A 57 -6.57 -8.30 -10.11
N GLN A 58 -5.56 -9.04 -10.53
CA GLN A 58 -4.52 -9.57 -9.64
C GLN A 58 -3.22 -8.80 -9.88
N ALA A 59 -2.65 -8.24 -8.81
CA ALA A 59 -1.33 -7.62 -8.85
C ALA A 59 -0.23 -8.69 -8.92
N VAL A 60 0.88 -8.36 -9.59
CA VAL A 60 2.07 -9.23 -9.63
C VAL A 60 2.82 -9.17 -8.29
N GLU A 61 2.82 -8.00 -7.65
CA GLU A 61 3.49 -7.73 -6.38
C GLU A 61 2.52 -6.99 -5.45
N ASP A 62 2.84 -5.74 -5.08
CA ASP A 62 1.99 -4.89 -4.25
C ASP A 62 0.70 -4.47 -5.00
N ALA A 63 -0.43 -4.63 -4.32
CA ALA A 63 -1.74 -4.30 -4.85
C ALA A 63 -2.08 -2.81 -4.73
N ASP A 64 -1.43 -2.07 -3.84
CA ASP A 64 -1.81 -0.70 -3.51
C ASP A 64 -1.76 0.24 -4.72
N VAL A 65 -0.69 0.14 -5.52
CA VAL A 65 -0.55 0.92 -6.75
C VAL A 65 -1.61 0.52 -7.76
N LEU A 66 -1.84 -0.78 -7.98
CA LEU A 66 -2.82 -1.27 -8.96
C LEU A 66 -4.25 -0.83 -8.60
N ILE A 67 -4.58 -0.83 -7.30
CA ILE A 67 -5.87 -0.36 -6.78
C ILE A 67 -6.05 1.12 -7.10
N VAL A 68 -5.07 1.96 -6.75
CA VAL A 68 -5.15 3.42 -6.97
C VAL A 68 -5.15 3.75 -8.46
N GLU A 69 -4.27 3.16 -9.26
CA GLU A 69 -4.24 3.37 -10.71
C GLU A 69 -5.57 2.97 -11.37
N THR A 70 -6.17 1.86 -10.93
CA THR A 70 -7.48 1.44 -11.42
C THR A 70 -8.54 2.50 -11.09
N ALA A 71 -8.62 2.97 -9.85
CA ALA A 71 -9.57 4.02 -9.45
C ALA A 71 -9.38 5.32 -10.26
N VAL A 72 -8.12 5.73 -10.48
CA VAL A 72 -7.80 6.92 -11.28
C VAL A 72 -8.16 6.74 -12.76
N SER A 73 -8.04 5.53 -13.30
CA SER A 73 -8.36 5.23 -14.71
C SER A 73 -9.86 5.32 -15.01
N VAL A 74 -10.72 4.97 -14.05
CA VAL A 74 -12.18 4.98 -14.22
C VAL A 74 -12.85 6.24 -13.66
N LYS A 75 -12.07 7.22 -13.19
CA LYS A 75 -12.60 8.42 -12.52
C LYS A 75 -13.57 9.27 -13.32
N SER A 76 -13.50 9.25 -14.65
CA SER A 76 -14.43 10.01 -15.50
C SER A 76 -15.72 9.24 -15.81
N GLN A 77 -15.80 7.96 -15.41
CA GLN A 77 -16.92 7.08 -15.71
C GLN A 77 -17.95 7.04 -14.57
N TYR A 78 -17.58 7.51 -13.38
CA TYR A 78 -18.40 7.42 -12.18
C TYR A 78 -18.39 8.72 -11.39
N ASP A 79 -19.55 9.06 -10.82
CA ASP A 79 -19.72 10.28 -10.01
C ASP A 79 -18.92 10.24 -8.71
N ASN A 80 -18.77 9.05 -8.11
CA ASN A 80 -18.04 8.85 -6.86
C ASN A 80 -17.33 7.49 -6.88
N ILE A 81 -16.07 7.48 -6.46
CA ILE A 81 -15.25 6.26 -6.38
C ILE A 81 -14.61 6.19 -5.01
N SER A 82 -14.76 5.04 -4.35
CA SER A 82 -14.13 4.74 -3.08
C SER A 82 -13.11 3.62 -3.24
N VAL A 83 -11.87 3.91 -2.87
CA VAL A 83 -10.80 2.93 -2.67
C VAL A 83 -10.88 2.44 -1.23
N VAL A 84 -11.05 1.14 -1.02
CA VAL A 84 -11.21 0.55 0.32
C VAL A 84 -9.96 -0.20 0.71
N GLY A 85 -9.44 0.07 1.92
CA GLY A 85 -8.34 -0.69 2.52
C GLY A 85 -7.99 -0.21 3.92
N GLU A 86 -7.16 -0.98 4.64
CA GLU A 86 -6.78 -0.64 6.03
C GLU A 86 -5.60 0.35 6.12
N GLY A 87 -4.70 0.31 5.13
CA GLY A 87 -3.43 1.04 5.11
C GLY A 87 -3.60 2.54 4.83
N ILE A 88 -2.71 3.34 5.42
CA ILE A 88 -2.61 4.77 5.08
C ILE A 88 -1.98 4.98 3.70
N ASP A 89 -1.29 3.96 3.20
CA ASP A 89 -0.49 3.99 1.98
C ASP A 89 -1.39 4.18 0.75
N LEU A 90 -2.59 3.59 0.75
CA LEU A 90 -3.64 3.89 -0.24
C LEU A 90 -4.04 5.37 -0.28
N LEU A 91 -4.24 6.01 0.87
CA LEU A 91 -4.59 7.44 0.92
C LEU A 91 -3.42 8.32 0.45
N VAL A 92 -2.19 7.95 0.82
CA VAL A 92 -0.97 8.63 0.38
C VAL A 92 -0.80 8.53 -1.14
N LEU A 93 -0.94 7.32 -1.70
CA LEU A 93 -0.84 7.06 -3.14
C LEU A 93 -1.96 7.78 -3.90
N LEU A 94 -3.20 7.72 -3.40
CA LEU A 94 -4.34 8.40 -4.01
C LEU A 94 -4.13 9.92 -4.04
N THR A 95 -3.63 10.51 -2.95
CA THR A 95 -3.31 11.94 -2.88
C THR A 95 -2.19 12.32 -3.85
N GLY A 96 -1.17 11.48 -3.98
CA GLY A 96 -0.03 11.73 -4.87
C GLY A 96 -0.35 11.59 -6.36
N LEU A 97 -1.14 10.58 -6.73
CA LEU A 97 -1.43 10.23 -8.12
C LEU A 97 -2.65 10.98 -8.68
N ALA A 98 -3.59 11.39 -7.82
CA ALA A 98 -4.78 12.14 -8.22
C ALA A 98 -5.06 13.32 -7.28
N PRO A 99 -4.15 14.29 -7.18
CA PRO A 99 -4.33 15.44 -6.30
C PRO A 99 -5.57 16.25 -6.68
N MET A 100 -6.34 16.68 -5.67
CA MET A 100 -7.49 17.57 -5.80
C MET A 100 -8.60 17.04 -6.73
N LYS A 101 -8.83 15.73 -6.69
CA LYS A 101 -9.98 15.11 -7.33
C LYS A 101 -11.10 14.95 -6.32
N GLU A 102 -12.24 15.55 -6.66
CA GLU A 102 -13.40 15.64 -5.77
C GLU A 102 -14.18 14.34 -5.68
N ASN A 103 -14.14 13.49 -6.71
CA ASN A 103 -14.88 12.23 -6.76
C ASN A 103 -14.09 10.98 -6.33
N LEU A 104 -12.87 11.15 -5.82
CA LEU A 104 -12.01 10.04 -5.37
C LEU A 104 -11.82 10.09 -3.87
N TYR A 105 -12.12 8.97 -3.22
CA TYR A 105 -12.06 8.83 -1.77
C TYR A 105 -11.33 7.57 -1.37
N SER A 106 -10.60 7.63 -0.25
CA SER A 106 -10.08 6.47 0.46
C SER A 106 -11.01 6.18 1.63
N ARG A 107 -11.58 4.98 1.69
CA ARG A 107 -12.43 4.52 2.78
C ARG A 107 -11.64 3.55 3.64
N LYS A 108 -11.46 3.92 4.90
CA LYS A 108 -10.97 3.02 5.94
C LYS A 108 -12.16 2.35 6.59
N CYS A 109 -12.23 1.02 6.49
CA CYS A 109 -13.24 0.25 7.22
C CYS A 109 -13.01 0.39 8.73
N GLY A 110 -14.07 0.71 9.45
CA GLY A 110 -14.11 0.73 10.89
C GLY A 110 -13.90 -0.67 11.46
N LYS A 111 -13.36 -0.73 12.68
CA LYS A 111 -13.27 -1.97 13.46
C LYS A 111 -14.25 -1.89 14.62
N TRP A 112 -15.03 -2.96 14.81
CA TRP A 112 -15.98 -3.14 15.92
C TRP A 112 -17.00 -2.00 16.05
N THR A 113 -16.70 -1.02 16.90
CA THR A 113 -17.57 0.09 17.28
C THR A 113 -17.21 1.40 16.58
N THR A 114 -16.10 1.43 15.84
CA THR A 114 -15.68 2.62 15.09
C THR A 114 -16.38 2.67 13.74
N PRO A 115 -16.96 3.82 13.35
CA PRO A 115 -17.55 3.97 12.03
C PRO A 115 -16.45 4.01 10.96
N ASP A 116 -16.86 3.71 9.73
CA ASP A 116 -16.01 3.89 8.57
C ASP A 116 -15.60 5.35 8.41
N VAL A 117 -14.34 5.55 8.07
CA VAL A 117 -13.80 6.89 7.85
C VAL A 117 -13.49 7.07 6.37
N LEU A 118 -14.08 8.12 5.79
CA LEU A 118 -13.86 8.50 4.41
C LEU A 118 -12.90 9.69 4.34
N TYR A 119 -11.85 9.55 3.54
CA TYR A 119 -10.83 10.57 3.31
C TYR A 119 -10.85 10.99 1.84
N SER A 120 -11.01 12.27 1.57
CA SER A 120 -10.81 12.82 0.23
C SER A 120 -9.33 12.91 -0.12
N THR A 121 -9.03 13.11 -1.41
CA THR A 121 -7.66 13.46 -1.88
C THR A 121 -7.14 14.79 -1.32
N THR A 122 -7.98 15.58 -0.65
CA THR A 122 -7.64 16.86 -0.01
C THR A 122 -7.48 16.76 1.50
N SER A 123 -7.55 15.55 2.07
CA SER A 123 -7.43 15.33 3.52
C SER A 123 -6.08 15.74 4.11
N PHE A 124 -5.01 15.73 3.29
CA PHE A 124 -3.72 16.29 3.68
C PHE A 124 -3.68 17.80 3.47
N LYS A 125 -3.05 18.53 4.39
CA LYS A 125 -2.83 19.98 4.20
C LYS A 125 -2.13 20.23 2.86
N TYR A 126 -2.57 21.25 2.13
CA TYR A 126 -2.13 21.59 0.77
C TYR A 126 -0.60 21.53 0.58
N LYS A 127 0.16 22.07 1.54
CA LYS A 127 1.63 22.10 1.49
C LYS A 127 2.25 20.69 1.47
N PHE A 128 1.64 19.72 2.15
CA PHE A 128 2.13 18.35 2.19
C PHE A 128 1.62 17.50 1.03
N SER A 129 0.42 17.77 0.49
CA SER A 129 -0.16 16.99 -0.62
C SER A 129 0.78 16.88 -1.83
N ARG A 130 1.45 17.98 -2.22
CA ARG A 130 2.41 18.01 -3.34
C ARG A 130 3.69 17.23 -3.07
N MET A 131 4.03 17.01 -1.79
CA MET A 131 5.24 16.31 -1.36
C MET A 131 4.92 14.96 -0.73
N ILE A 132 3.68 14.49 -0.80
CA ILE A 132 3.23 13.37 0.04
C ILE A 132 3.97 12.06 -0.29
N LEU A 133 4.20 11.79 -1.58
CA LEU A 133 4.98 10.64 -2.02
C LEU A 133 6.45 10.76 -1.62
N PHE A 134 7.00 11.97 -1.63
CA PHE A 134 8.36 12.24 -1.18
C PHE A 134 8.49 11.99 0.33
N ILE A 135 7.57 12.55 1.13
CA ILE A 135 7.50 12.34 2.57
C ILE A 135 7.38 10.85 2.88
N HIS A 136 6.52 10.14 2.15
CA HIS A 136 6.29 8.72 2.33
C HIS A 136 7.54 7.87 2.08
N ALA A 137 8.21 8.09 0.95
CA ALA A 137 9.44 7.39 0.61
C ALA A 137 10.58 7.62 1.63
N PHE A 138 10.69 8.82 2.20
CA PHE A 138 11.74 9.15 3.17
C PHE A 138 11.41 8.74 4.61
N SER A 139 10.12 8.74 4.96
CA SER A 139 9.64 8.36 6.31
C SER A 139 9.35 6.88 6.45
N GLY A 140 9.53 6.11 5.37
CA GLY A 140 9.34 4.67 5.30
C GLY A 140 7.93 4.24 4.89
N CYS A 141 7.85 3.16 4.12
CA CYS A 141 6.65 2.41 3.73
C CYS A 141 6.89 0.91 3.92
N ASP A 142 5.93 0.05 3.55
CA ASP A 142 6.05 -1.40 3.76
C ASP A 142 7.31 -2.00 3.09
N THR A 143 7.78 -1.40 1.99
CA THR A 143 8.99 -1.81 1.27
C THR A 143 10.22 -0.94 1.56
N SER A 144 10.10 0.15 2.33
CA SER A 144 11.22 1.06 2.61
C SER A 144 11.34 1.39 4.10
N SER A 145 12.54 1.21 4.65
CA SER A 145 12.82 1.60 6.03
C SER A 145 12.86 3.13 6.18
N ALA A 146 12.29 3.64 7.27
CA ALA A 146 12.43 5.04 7.65
C ALA A 146 13.90 5.37 7.95
N GLN A 147 14.33 6.61 7.67
CA GLN A 147 15.62 7.09 8.19
C GLN A 147 15.63 6.98 9.72
N PHE A 148 16.76 6.54 10.29
CA PHE A 148 16.90 6.33 11.72
C PHE A 148 16.51 7.60 12.50
N GLY A 149 15.54 7.46 13.42
CA GLY A 149 15.01 8.58 14.20
C GLY A 149 13.93 9.42 13.52
N HIS A 150 13.54 9.13 12.27
CA HIS A 150 12.60 9.92 11.46
C HIS A 150 11.42 9.08 10.91
N GLY A 151 10.57 8.55 11.78
CA GLY A 151 9.30 7.92 11.37
C GLY A 151 8.26 8.93 10.84
N LYS A 152 7.17 8.43 10.25
CA LYS A 152 6.05 9.19 9.63
C LYS A 152 5.63 10.44 10.45
N THR A 153 5.50 10.31 11.77
CA THR A 153 5.10 11.41 12.68
C THR A 153 6.15 12.52 12.84
N LYS A 154 7.45 12.18 12.84
CA LYS A 154 8.54 13.15 12.95
C LYS A 154 8.84 13.83 11.63
N PHE A 155 8.59 13.18 10.49
CA PHE A 155 8.76 13.81 9.17
C PHE A 155 7.73 14.92 8.92
N CYS A 156 6.48 14.73 9.36
CA CYS A 156 5.49 15.81 9.41
C CYS A 156 5.90 16.98 10.32
N PHE A 157 6.75 16.74 11.32
CA PHE A 157 7.21 17.75 12.30
C PHE A 157 8.56 18.40 11.96
N LEU A 158 9.33 17.84 11.03
CA LEU A 158 10.60 18.38 10.52
C LEU A 158 10.44 19.76 9.86
N GLU A 159 9.20 20.20 9.62
CA GLU A 159 8.89 21.56 9.17
C GLU A 159 9.20 22.64 10.21
N LYS A 160 9.28 22.32 11.51
CA LYS A 160 9.43 23.34 12.57
C LYS A 160 10.86 23.70 12.96
N LYS A 161 11.90 22.96 12.53
CA LYS A 161 13.29 23.30 12.88
C LYS A 161 14.27 23.11 11.72
N THR A 162 14.79 24.28 11.29
CA THR A 162 16.14 24.57 10.73
C THR A 162 16.53 24.04 9.35
N ASP A 163 17.49 24.77 8.73
CA ASP A 163 18.06 24.83 7.36
C ASP A 163 18.19 23.56 6.48
N THR A 164 17.78 22.38 6.94
CA THR A 164 17.70 21.14 6.15
C THR A 164 16.83 21.29 4.89
N TRP A 165 15.86 22.20 4.89
CA TRP A 165 14.95 22.44 3.76
C TRP A 165 15.62 23.01 2.51
N LYS A 166 16.79 23.64 2.61
CA LYS A 166 17.55 24.12 1.45
C LYS A 166 18.06 22.98 0.56
N LYS A 167 18.43 21.84 1.16
CA LYS A 167 18.83 20.63 0.41
C LYS A 167 17.64 19.94 -0.23
N TYR A 168 16.49 19.89 0.44
CA TYR A 168 15.27 19.27 -0.08
C TYR A 168 14.55 20.10 -1.16
N LYS A 169 14.63 21.44 -1.08
CA LYS A 169 14.19 22.35 -2.15
C LYS A 169 14.90 22.08 -3.48
N TYR A 170 16.16 21.62 -3.42
CA TYR A 170 16.94 21.25 -4.60
C TYR A 170 16.34 20.02 -5.32
N PHE A 171 15.84 19.06 -4.56
CA PHE A 171 15.19 17.86 -5.11
C PHE A 171 13.78 18.14 -5.66
N SER A 172 13.01 19.05 -5.05
CA SER A 172 11.70 19.44 -5.58
C SER A 172 11.77 20.36 -6.81
N THR A 173 12.93 20.97 -7.09
CA THR A 173 13.19 21.73 -8.32
C THR A 173 13.70 20.89 -9.49
N LEU A 174 14.02 19.60 -9.27
CA LEU A 174 14.34 18.69 -10.37
C LEU A 174 13.04 18.43 -11.17
N LYS A 175 12.91 19.10 -12.32
CA LYS A 175 11.90 18.79 -13.36
C LYS A 175 12.22 17.47 -14.06
N LEU A 176 12.41 16.40 -13.30
CA LEU A 176 12.42 15.06 -13.88
C LEU A 176 10.97 14.54 -13.82
N PRO A 177 10.42 14.02 -14.93
CA PRO A 177 9.12 13.36 -14.90
C PRO A 177 9.15 12.32 -13.77
N LEU A 178 8.17 12.37 -12.87
CA LEU A 178 8.07 11.48 -11.71
C LEU A 178 8.23 10.00 -12.15
N THR A 179 7.70 9.67 -13.32
CA THR A 179 7.79 8.37 -14.00
C THR A 179 9.20 7.91 -14.36
N LYS A 180 10.14 8.84 -14.56
CA LYS A 180 11.55 8.58 -14.87
C LYS A 180 12.37 8.38 -13.58
N TRP A 181 12.00 9.09 -12.52
CA TRP A 181 12.63 8.97 -11.20
C TRP A 181 12.25 7.67 -10.49
N LEU A 182 10.96 7.30 -10.53
CA LEU A 182 10.46 6.02 -9.98
C LEU A 182 11.15 4.81 -10.64
N ARG A 183 11.47 4.88 -11.95
CA ARG A 183 12.23 3.82 -12.67
C ARG A 183 13.74 3.81 -12.37
N GLN A 184 14.35 4.97 -12.12
CA GLN A 184 15.81 5.06 -11.90
C GLN A 184 16.22 4.75 -10.47
N ALA A 185 15.37 5.03 -9.48
CA ALA A 185 15.72 4.88 -8.08
C ALA A 185 15.76 3.41 -7.60
N LYS A 186 15.36 2.43 -8.43
CA LYS A 186 15.13 1.03 -8.00
C LYS A 186 14.39 0.95 -6.65
N LEU A 187 13.48 1.90 -6.44
CA LEU A 187 12.52 1.91 -5.32
C LEU A 187 11.28 1.08 -5.67
N PHE A 188 11.36 0.36 -6.79
CA PHE A 188 10.58 -0.78 -7.23
C PHE A 188 11.58 -1.73 -7.91
#